data_AF-A0A959NLX4-F1
#
_entry.id   AF-A0A959NLX4-F1
#
_cell.length_a   1.000
_cell.length_b   1.000
_cell.length_c   1.000
_cell.angle_alpha   90.00
_cell.angle_beta   90.00
_cell.angle_gamma   90.00
#
_symmetry.space_group_name_H-M   'P 1'
#
loop_
_entity.id
_entity.type
_entity.pdbx_description
1 polymer ?
#
loop_
_entity_poly.entity_id
_entity_poly.type
_entity_poly.pdbx_seq_one_letter_code
_entity_poly.pdbx_strand_id
1 'polypeptide(L)'
;MKKYKEILLDPIFNNNPIALQILGICSALAVTSKLETAVVMALAVTLVTAFSNFFVSLVRNYIASSIRILVEMTIIASLVIIADQLIKA
;
A
#
# COMPACT_ATOMS: atom_id res chain seq x y z
N MET A 1 23.16 26.40 2.64
CA MET A 1 23.17 25.02 3.19
C MET A 1 21.94 24.66 4.04
N LYS A 2 21.16 25.59 4.63
CA LYS A 2 19.90 25.27 5.36
C LYS A 2 18.76 24.72 4.48
N LYS A 3 18.69 25.18 3.23
CA LYS A 3 17.61 24.87 2.27
C LYS A 3 17.41 23.37 1.98
N TYR A 4 18.46 22.55 2.01
CA TYR A 4 18.33 21.10 1.80
C TYR A 4 17.78 20.35 3.01
N LYS A 5 18.07 20.83 4.24
CA LYS A 5 17.50 20.25 5.47
C LYS A 5 16.02 20.56 5.60
N GLU A 6 15.60 21.76 5.19
CA GLU A 6 14.19 22.15 5.18
C GLU A 6 13.39 21.27 4.20
N ILE A 7 13.86 21.10 2.95
CA ILE A 7 13.19 20.25 1.96
C ILE A 7 13.08 18.77 2.40
N LEU A 8 14.03 18.26 3.19
CA LEU A 8 14.01 16.89 3.70
C LEU A 8 13.18 16.73 4.99
N LEU A 9 13.10 17.75 5.84
CA LEU A 9 12.37 17.71 7.12
C LEU A 9 10.92 18.20 7.00
N ASP A 10 10.62 19.06 6.02
CA ASP A 10 9.27 19.56 5.72
C ASP A 10 8.25 18.45 5.42
N PRO A 11 8.53 17.41 4.62
CA PRO A 11 7.57 16.31 4.39
C PRO A 11 7.38 15.38 5.59
N ILE A 12 8.37 15.30 6.49
CA ILE A 12 8.31 14.44 7.67
C ILE A 12 7.53 15.10 8.81
N PHE A 13 7.74 16.41 9.04
CA PHE A 13 7.12 17.13 10.16
C PHE A 13 5.93 18.01 9.77
N ASN A 14 6.02 18.77 8.67
CA ASN A 14 5.02 19.76 8.30
C ASN A 14 4.00 19.28 7.26
N ASN A 15 4.32 18.26 6.45
CA ASN A 15 3.45 17.74 5.39
C ASN A 15 3.29 16.22 5.43
N ASN A 16 3.15 15.64 6.63
CA ASN A 16 2.88 14.20 6.75
C ASN A 16 1.41 13.90 6.38
N PRO A 17 1.12 13.25 5.23
CA PRO A 17 -0.25 13.00 4.77
C PRO A 17 -1.02 12.05 5.70
N ILE A 18 -0.33 11.25 6.50
CA ILE A 18 -0.96 10.33 7.46
C ILE A 18 -1.60 11.11 8.62
N ALA A 19 -0.91 12.14 9.12
CA ALA A 19 -1.37 12.94 10.25
C ALA A 19 -2.29 14.10 9.85
N LEU A 20 -2.03 14.74 8.70
CA LEU A 20 -2.79 15.91 8.23
C LEU A 20 -3.98 15.55 7.34
N GLN A 21 -3.87 14.52 6.50
CA GLN A 21 -4.93 14.11 5.55
C GLN A 21 -5.63 12.81 5.94
N ILE A 22 -5.21 12.15 7.04
CA ILE A 22 -5.81 10.91 7.55
C ILE A 22 -5.75 9.77 6.51
N LEU A 23 -4.86 9.88 5.52
CA LEU A 23 -4.70 8.89 4.47
C LEU A 23 -3.90 7.69 5.01
N GLY A 24 -4.53 6.51 5.08
CA GLY A 24 -3.87 5.27 5.52
C GLY A 24 -3.93 4.97 7.02
N ILE A 25 -4.77 5.67 7.79
CA ILE A 25 -4.89 5.48 9.25
C ILE A 25 -5.29 4.06 9.66
N CYS A 26 -6.19 3.41 8.90
CA CYS A 26 -6.68 2.06 9.20
C CYS A 26 -5.55 1.01 9.16
N SER A 27 -4.70 1.07 8.13
CA SER A 27 -3.55 0.19 8.00
C SER A 27 -2.50 0.50 9.06
N ALA A 28 -2.23 1.78 9.36
CA ALA A 28 -1.23 2.17 10.35
C ALA A 28 -1.58 1.69 11.78
N LEU A 29 -2.84 1.80 12.19
CA LEU A 29 -3.33 1.30 13.49
C LEU A 29 -3.36 -0.23 13.55
N ALA A 30 -3.62 -0.90 12.44
CA ALA A 30 -3.70 -2.37 12.41
C ALA A 30 -2.35 -3.05 12.69
N VAL A 31 -1.22 -2.46 12.28
CA VAL A 31 0.12 -3.06 12.42
C VAL A 31 0.88 -2.62 13.68
N THR A 32 0.29 -1.80 14.55
CA THR A 32 1.00 -1.27 15.74
C THR A 32 1.16 -2.30 16.88
N SER A 33 0.50 -3.47 16.82
CA SER A 33 0.53 -4.45 17.92
C SER A 33 1.85 -5.19 18.07
N LYS A 34 2.54 -5.50 16.97
CA LYS A 34 3.81 -6.24 16.98
C LYS A 34 4.71 -5.76 15.85
N LEU A 35 5.95 -5.40 16.20
CA LEU A 35 6.94 -4.93 15.22
C LEU A 35 7.32 -6.03 14.22
N GLU A 36 7.44 -7.26 14.69
CA GLU A 36 7.80 -8.42 13.85
C GLU A 36 6.77 -8.66 12.74
N THR A 37 5.47 -8.66 13.07
CA THR A 37 4.41 -8.82 12.06
C THR A 37 4.31 -7.63 11.12
N ALA A 38 4.61 -6.42 11.59
CA ALA A 38 4.59 -5.22 10.75
C ALA A 38 5.64 -5.28 9.64
N VAL A 39 6.85 -5.73 9.95
CA VAL A 39 7.93 -5.89 8.96
C VAL A 39 7.56 -6.97 7.94
N VAL A 40 7.04 -8.12 8.39
CA VAL A 40 6.63 -9.21 7.49
C VAL A 40 5.48 -8.78 6.58
N MET A 41 4.47 -8.08 7.12
CA MET A 41 3.34 -7.58 6.34
C MET A 41 3.78 -6.52 5.31
N ALA A 42 4.72 -5.63 5.65
CA ALA A 42 5.25 -4.64 4.71
C ALA A 42 6.01 -5.27 3.53
N LEU A 43 6.84 -6.28 3.81
CA LEU A 43 7.52 -7.08 2.79
C LEU A 43 6.52 -7.82 1.90
N ALA A 44 5.52 -8.48 2.51
CA ALA A 44 4.49 -9.20 1.78
C ALA A 44 3.69 -8.29 0.85
N VAL A 45 3.23 -7.13 1.34
CA VAL A 45 2.47 -6.16 0.53
C VAL A 45 3.32 -5.61 -0.61
N THR A 46 4.62 -5.40 -0.41
CA THR A 46 5.53 -4.92 -1.48
C THR A 46 5.64 -5.96 -2.61
N LEU A 47 5.77 -7.24 -2.27
CA LEU A 47 5.78 -8.32 -3.26
C LEU A 47 4.43 -8.46 -3.96
N VAL A 48 3.33 -8.46 -3.20
CA VAL A 48 1.97 -8.58 -3.74
C VAL A 48 1.63 -7.44 -4.69
N THR A 49 1.97 -6.19 -4.34
CA THR A 49 1.73 -5.03 -5.21
C THR A 49 2.58 -5.07 -6.48
N ALA A 50 3.81 -5.57 -6.42
CA ALA A 50 4.64 -5.78 -7.60
C ALA A 50 3.98 -6.79 -8.57
N PHE A 51 3.51 -7.93 -8.05
CA PHE A 51 2.79 -8.92 -8.86
C PHE A 51 1.43 -8.42 -9.35
N SER A 52 0.69 -7.69 -8.52
CA SER A 52 -0.61 -7.14 -8.91
C SER A 52 -0.50 -6.19 -10.10
N ASN A 53 0.54 -5.37 -10.15
CA ASN A 53 0.77 -4.48 -11.30
C ASN A 53 1.04 -5.25 -12.60
N PHE A 54 1.70 -6.41 -12.51
CA PHE A 54 1.90 -7.29 -13.67
C PHE A 54 0.57 -7.86 -14.19
N PHE A 55 -0.27 -8.40 -13.30
CA PHE A 55 -1.59 -8.90 -13.67
C PHE A 55 -2.52 -7.80 -14.19
N VAL A 56 -2.54 -6.63 -13.55
CA VAL A 56 -3.35 -5.49 -13.98
C VAL A 56 -2.93 -5.01 -15.38
N SER A 57 -1.63 -4.97 -15.68
CA SER A 57 -1.12 -4.60 -17.01
C SER A 57 -1.66 -5.51 -18.12
N LEU A 58 -1.76 -6.82 -17.87
CA LEU A 58 -2.28 -7.81 -18.82
C LEU A 58 -3.79 -7.63 -19.09
N VAL A 59 -4.58 -7.39 -18.04
CA VAL A 59 -6.05 -7.33 -18.14
C VAL A 59 -6.53 -5.95 -18.60
N ARG A 60 -5.73 -4.89 -18.42
CA ARG A 60 -6.07 -3.49 -18.73
C ARG A 60 -6.62 -3.24 -20.15
N ASN A 61 -6.22 -4.03 -21.15
CA ASN A 61 -6.68 -3.86 -22.54
C ASN A 61 -8.09 -4.43 -22.81
N TYR A 62 -8.58 -5.35 -21.97
CA TYR A 62 -9.90 -5.98 -22.14
C TYR A 62 -11.02 -5.29 -21.35
N ILE A 63 -10.68 -4.32 -20.50
CA ILE A 63 -11.62 -3.72 -19.53
C ILE A 63 -12.16 -2.37 -20.03
N ALA A 64 -13.49 -2.23 -20.09
CA ALA A 64 -14.17 -0.96 -20.37
C ALA A 64 -13.92 0.08 -19.26
N SER A 65 -13.73 1.35 -19.63
CA SER A 65 -13.27 2.42 -18.72
C SER A 65 -14.14 2.60 -17.48
N SER A 66 -15.43 2.31 -17.56
CA SER A 66 -16.42 2.45 -16.49
C SER A 66 -16.18 1.52 -15.29
N ILE A 67 -15.54 0.36 -15.49
CA ILE A 67 -15.39 -0.69 -14.46
C ILE A 67 -13.94 -0.93 -14.02
N ARG A 68 -12.98 -0.12 -14.51
CA ARG A 68 -11.54 -0.36 -14.30
C ARG A 68 -11.15 -0.38 -12.82
N ILE A 69 -11.60 0.60 -12.03
CA ILE A 69 -11.26 0.71 -10.59
C ILE A 69 -11.74 -0.53 -9.82
N LEU A 70 -12.92 -1.06 -10.15
CA LEU A 70 -13.50 -2.21 -9.45
C LEU A 70 -12.71 -3.49 -9.71
N VAL A 71 -12.27 -3.70 -10.96
CA VAL A 71 -11.47 -4.88 -11.35
C VAL A 71 -10.06 -4.80 -10.74
N GLU A 72 -9.41 -3.65 -10.79
CA GLU A 72 -8.08 -3.46 -10.17
C GLU A 72 -8.14 -3.68 -8.66
N MET A 73 -9.15 -3.14 -7.98
CA MET A 73 -9.33 -3.29 -6.54
C MET A 73 -9.59 -4.75 -6.13
N THR A 74 -10.36 -5.50 -6.91
CA THR A 74 -10.63 -6.93 -6.62
C THR A 74 -9.40 -7.80 -6.83
N ILE A 75 -8.57 -7.53 -7.86
CA ILE A 75 -7.30 -8.22 -8.06
C ILE A 75 -6.37 -7.97 -6.87
N ILE A 76 -6.18 -6.70 -6.47
CA ILE A 76 -5.30 -6.36 -5.34
C ILE A 76 -5.82 -7.00 -4.04
N ALA A 77 -7.12 -6.89 -3.75
CA ALA A 77 -7.71 -7.42 -2.52
C ALA A 77 -7.58 -8.95 -2.42
N SER A 78 -7.87 -9.67 -3.51
CA SER A 78 -7.77 -11.14 -3.51
C SER A 78 -6.34 -11.63 -3.28
N LEU A 79 -5.34 -11.02 -3.91
CA LEU A 79 -3.94 -11.37 -3.68
C LEU A 79 -3.48 -11.05 -2.25
N VAL A 80 -3.87 -9.89 -1.71
CA VAL A 80 -3.52 -9.49 -0.34
C VAL A 80 -4.15 -10.44 0.69
N ILE A 81 -5.40 -10.88 0.49
CA ILE A 81 -6.07 -11.83 1.39
C ILE A 81 -5.35 -13.18 1.40
N ILE A 82 -4.91 -13.67 0.24
CA ILE A 82 -4.16 -14.93 0.14
C ILE A 82 -2.82 -14.81 0.87
N ALA A 83 -2.11 -13.68 0.69
CA ALA A 83 -0.84 -13.44 1.36
C ALA A 83 -1.01 -13.31 2.89
N ASP A 84 -2.05 -12.62 3.36
CA ASP A 84 -2.35 -12.50 4.79
C ASP A 84 -2.65 -13.85 5.43
N GLN A 85 -3.42 -14.71 4.73
CA GLN A 85 -3.65 -16.09 5.18
C GLN A 85 -2.38 -16.93 5.21
N LEU A 86 -1.45 -16.72 4.27
CA LEU A 86 -0.19 -17.46 4.22
C LEU A 86 0.78 -17.08 5.36
N ILE A 87 0.66 -15.87 5.92
CA ILE A 87 1.50 -15.36 7.02
C ILE A 87 0.90 -15.74 8.39
N LYS A 88 -0.43 -15.84 8.47
CA LYS A 88 -1.15 -16.25 9.70
C LYS A 88 -1.17 -17.77 9.91
N ALA A 89 -1.09 -18.54 8.84
CA ALA A 89 -0.93 -19.99 8.85
C ALA A 89 0.52 -20.37 9.20
#